data_AF-A0A5E6PTI4-F1
#
_entry.id   AF-A0A5E6PTI4-F1
#
_cell.length_a   1.000
_cell.length_b   1.000
_cell.length_c   1.000
_cell.angle_alpha   90.00
_cell.angle_beta   90.00
_cell.angle_gamma   90.00
#
_symmetry.space_group_name_H-M   'P 1'
#
loop_
_entity.id
_entity.type
_entity.pdbx_description
1 polymer ?
#
loop_
_entity_poly.entity_id
_entity_poly.type
_entity_poly.pdbx_seq_one_letter_code
_entity_poly.pdbx_strand_id
1 'polypeptide(L)'
;MSPARCLSMVLLLSVLSGCGAGDDYDDLDAYMNEVRLQGPGKIEPSPEFRSYPAFTYDAANLRSPFSAQISADLAAQRRGSRNVKPDPGRVRQYLEGFNIEQFEMVGTLSNAAGSYALLRGAGGVHRLKVGDYLGRNDGRIVAISGSQVDVVEIVPDGQGAWLERPRTIPLKEHS
;
A
#
# COMPACT_ATOMS: atom_id res chain seq x y z
N MET A 1 4.19 82.91 -86.01
CA MET A 1 4.48 82.41 -84.65
C MET A 1 5.78 83.06 -84.19
N SER A 2 5.73 83.88 -83.15
CA SER A 2 6.83 84.78 -82.75
C SER A 2 7.99 84.00 -82.12
N PRO A 3 9.25 84.23 -82.53
CA PRO A 3 10.43 83.49 -82.03
C PRO A 3 10.61 83.63 -80.50
N ALA A 4 10.12 84.71 -79.91
CA ALA A 4 10.11 84.95 -78.46
C ALA A 4 9.25 83.95 -77.67
N ARG A 5 8.16 83.43 -78.26
CA ARG A 5 7.28 82.44 -77.60
C ARG A 5 7.90 81.05 -77.58
N CYS A 6 8.63 80.66 -78.62
CA CYS A 6 9.39 79.41 -78.63
C CYS A 6 10.57 79.46 -77.64
N LEU A 7 11.27 80.59 -77.54
CA LEU A 7 12.40 80.73 -76.61
C LEU A 7 11.96 80.62 -75.14
N SER A 8 10.82 81.22 -74.79
CA SER A 8 10.24 81.14 -73.44
C SER A 8 9.79 79.72 -73.08
N MET A 9 9.31 78.93 -74.05
CA MET A 9 8.85 77.57 -73.81
C MET A 9 10.03 76.60 -73.64
N VAL A 10 11.10 76.77 -74.41
CA VAL A 10 12.34 75.98 -74.25
C VAL A 10 13.02 76.27 -72.92
N LEU A 11 13.06 77.55 -72.49
CA LEU A 11 13.58 77.94 -71.18
C LEU A 11 12.76 77.35 -70.02
N LEU A 12 11.43 77.25 -70.19
CA LEU A 12 10.57 76.64 -69.18
C LEU A 12 10.81 75.12 -69.08
N LEU A 13 10.95 74.43 -70.21
CA LEU A 13 11.26 72.98 -70.21
C LEU A 13 12.65 72.68 -69.64
N SER A 14 13.65 73.53 -69.84
CA SER A 14 15.00 73.30 -69.28
C SER A 14 15.05 73.47 -67.77
N VAL A 15 14.21 74.32 -67.17
CA VAL A 15 14.10 74.48 -65.72
C VAL A 15 13.35 73.30 -65.06
N LEU A 16 12.47 72.61 -65.81
CA LEU A 16 11.81 71.39 -65.31
C LEU A 16 12.70 70.13 -65.36
N SER A 17 13.75 70.10 -66.19
CA SER A 17 14.65 68.94 -66.31
C SER A 17 15.68 68.80 -65.18
N GLY A 18 15.67 69.70 -64.19
CA GLY A 18 16.59 69.66 -63.03
C GLY A 18 16.07 68.87 -61.82
N CYS A 19 14.82 68.39 -61.85
CA CYS A 19 14.20 67.68 -60.74
C CYS A 19 13.97 66.21 -61.12
N GLY A 20 15.04 65.42 -61.20
CA GLY A 20 14.90 63.98 -61.44
C GLY A 20 16.14 63.31 -62.00
N ALA A 21 17.29 63.43 -61.33
CA ALA A 21 18.44 62.55 -61.52
C ALA A 21 19.49 62.89 -60.46
N GLY A 22 19.36 62.30 -59.29
CA GLY A 22 20.45 62.23 -58.31
C GLY A 22 20.42 60.83 -57.74
N ASP A 23 21.56 60.13 -57.81
CA ASP A 23 21.86 58.81 -57.24
C ASP A 23 21.75 58.78 -55.70
N ASP A 24 20.81 59.53 -55.12
CA ASP A 24 20.74 59.82 -53.68
C ASP A 24 20.31 58.59 -52.85
N TYR A 25 19.98 57.48 -53.52
CA TYR A 25 19.52 56.24 -52.89
C TYR A 25 20.35 55.01 -53.29
N ASP A 26 21.42 55.16 -54.08
CA ASP A 26 22.27 54.03 -54.50
C ASP A 26 22.91 53.31 -53.30
N ASP A 27 23.20 54.04 -52.22
CA ASP A 27 23.71 53.48 -50.96
C ASP A 27 22.66 52.59 -50.27
N LEU A 28 21.39 53.02 -50.24
CA LEU A 28 20.30 52.22 -49.69
C LEU A 28 20.04 50.97 -50.53
N ASP A 29 20.08 51.10 -51.85
CA ASP A 29 19.91 49.97 -52.76
C ASP A 29 21.07 48.96 -52.64
N ALA A 30 22.31 49.45 -52.48
CA ALA A 30 23.47 48.61 -52.22
C ALA A 30 23.34 47.88 -50.88
N TYR A 31 22.99 48.58 -49.80
CA TYR A 31 22.79 47.99 -48.48
C TYR A 31 21.66 46.96 -48.46
N MET A 32 20.52 47.25 -49.09
CA MET A 32 19.40 46.32 -49.17
C MET A 32 19.75 45.06 -49.97
N ASN A 33 20.58 45.18 -51.01
CA ASN A 33 21.09 44.02 -51.74
C ASN A 33 22.08 43.20 -50.91
N GLU A 34 22.96 43.84 -50.14
CA GLU A 34 23.87 43.15 -49.21
C GLU A 34 23.09 42.35 -48.16
N VAL A 35 22.08 42.96 -47.52
CA VAL A 35 21.26 42.29 -46.49
C VAL A 35 20.43 41.15 -47.08
N ARG A 36 19.93 41.27 -48.31
CA ARG A 36 19.21 40.16 -48.99
C ARG A 36 20.10 38.96 -49.28
N LEU A 37 21.41 39.17 -49.48
CA LEU A 37 22.39 38.10 -49.69
C LEU A 37 22.79 37.42 -48.36
N GLN A 38 22.55 38.06 -47.22
CA GLN A 38 22.67 37.40 -45.92
C GLN A 38 21.52 36.41 -45.74
N GLY A 39 21.83 35.12 -45.87
CA GLY A 39 20.88 34.04 -45.62
C GLY A 39 20.36 34.07 -44.17
N PRO A 40 19.17 33.50 -43.91
CA PRO A 40 18.61 33.45 -42.56
C PRO A 40 19.60 32.77 -41.61
N GLY A 41 19.83 33.40 -40.45
CA GLY A 41 20.68 32.85 -39.40
C GLY A 41 20.20 31.47 -38.96
N LYS A 42 21.10 30.69 -38.37
CA LYS A 42 20.81 29.32 -37.93
C LYS A 42 19.78 29.36 -36.79
N ILE A 43 18.54 29.00 -37.09
CA ILE A 43 17.45 28.93 -36.10
C ILE A 43 17.66 27.67 -35.26
N GLU A 44 17.70 27.81 -33.94
CA GLU A 44 17.75 26.65 -33.05
C GLU A 44 16.45 25.84 -33.20
N PRO A 45 16.55 24.51 -33.40
CA PRO A 45 15.37 23.68 -33.53
C PRO A 45 14.57 23.70 -32.23
N SER A 46 13.24 23.66 -32.36
CA SER A 46 12.35 23.54 -31.21
C SER A 46 12.73 22.31 -30.38
N PRO A 47 12.76 22.41 -29.04
CA PRO A 47 13.10 21.27 -28.19
C PRO A 47 12.11 20.12 -28.43
N GLU A 48 12.63 18.90 -28.53
CA GLU A 48 11.81 17.71 -28.67
C GLU A 48 11.18 17.33 -27.33
N PHE A 49 9.86 17.23 -27.30
CA PHE A 49 9.12 16.73 -26.15
C PHE A 49 9.35 15.22 -26.01
N ARG A 50 9.98 14.81 -24.91
CA ARG A 50 10.10 13.39 -24.56
C ARG A 50 8.76 12.90 -24.00
N SER A 51 8.17 11.90 -24.63
CA SER A 51 7.01 11.21 -24.08
C SER A 51 7.45 10.35 -22.89
N TYR A 52 6.68 10.42 -21.80
CA TYR A 52 6.87 9.52 -20.66
C TYR A 52 6.36 8.12 -21.01
N PRO A 53 7.09 7.05 -20.65
CA PRO A 53 6.59 5.69 -20.85
C PRO A 53 5.33 5.49 -20.01
N ALA A 54 4.32 4.84 -20.60
CA ALA A 54 3.16 4.39 -19.86
C ALA A 54 3.56 3.24 -18.93
N PHE A 55 3.41 3.42 -17.62
CA PHE A 55 3.61 2.35 -16.65
C PHE A 55 2.32 1.52 -16.53
N THR A 56 2.42 0.22 -16.76
CA THR A 56 1.34 -0.73 -16.50
C THR A 56 1.48 -1.28 -15.07
N TYR A 57 0.39 -1.28 -14.31
CA TYR A 57 0.39 -1.76 -12.94
C TYR A 57 0.13 -3.27 -12.88
N ASP A 58 1.19 -4.07 -12.73
CA ASP A 58 1.12 -5.54 -12.71
C ASP A 58 0.71 -6.14 -11.36
N ALA A 59 0.63 -5.32 -10.30
CA ALA A 59 0.37 -5.79 -8.95
C ALA A 59 -1.10 -6.18 -8.68
N ALA A 60 -2.00 -6.00 -9.66
CA ALA A 60 -3.38 -6.48 -9.56
C ALA A 60 -3.48 -8.03 -9.51
N ASN A 61 -2.52 -8.74 -10.09
CA ASN A 61 -2.47 -10.21 -10.09
C ASN A 61 -1.70 -10.79 -8.90
N LEU A 62 -1.08 -9.95 -8.07
CA LEU A 62 -0.37 -10.40 -6.88
C LEU A 62 -1.33 -10.64 -5.73
N ARG A 63 -0.99 -11.60 -4.87
CA ARG A 63 -1.73 -11.84 -3.63
C ARG A 63 -1.70 -10.58 -2.77
N SER A 64 -2.85 -10.22 -2.18
CA SER A 64 -2.96 -9.06 -1.31
C SER A 64 -1.99 -9.15 -0.13
N PRO A 65 -1.15 -8.12 0.11
CA PRO A 65 -0.24 -8.09 1.25
C PRO A 65 -0.98 -7.99 2.61
N PHE A 66 -2.27 -7.64 2.59
CA PHE A 66 -3.13 -7.56 3.78
C PHE A 66 -3.96 -8.83 4.02
N SER A 67 -3.83 -9.84 3.15
CA SER A 67 -4.48 -11.13 3.39
C SER A 67 -3.69 -11.92 4.44
N ALA A 68 -4.38 -12.37 5.50
CA ALA A 68 -3.78 -13.17 6.55
C ALA A 68 -3.04 -14.38 5.95
N GLN A 69 -1.80 -14.62 6.38
CA GLN A 69 -1.05 -15.81 6.03
C GLN A 69 -1.65 -16.97 6.82
N ILE A 70 -2.43 -17.84 6.16
CA ILE A 70 -2.81 -19.12 6.75
C ILE A 70 -1.54 -19.97 6.72
N SER A 71 -0.86 -20.12 7.85
CA SER A 71 0.27 -21.05 7.96
C SER A 71 -0.21 -22.44 7.56
N ALA A 72 0.60 -23.15 6.77
CA ALA A 72 0.29 -24.51 6.31
C ALA A 72 0.01 -25.47 7.51
N ASP A 73 0.54 -25.14 8.68
CA ASP A 73 0.31 -25.86 9.94
C ASP A 73 -1.17 -25.88 10.36
N LEU A 74 -1.90 -24.78 10.17
CA LEU A 74 -3.34 -24.72 10.48
C LEU A 74 -4.18 -25.64 9.58
N ALA A 75 -3.73 -25.88 8.34
CA ALA A 75 -4.43 -26.79 7.43
C ALA A 75 -4.14 -28.27 7.75
N ALA A 76 -2.93 -28.59 8.22
CA ALA A 76 -2.57 -29.92 8.68
C ALA A 76 -3.27 -30.28 10.00
N GLN A 77 -3.39 -29.32 10.92
CA GLN A 77 -4.00 -29.52 12.23
C GLN A 77 -5.52 -29.76 12.16
N ARG A 78 -6.20 -29.35 11.07
CA ARG A 78 -7.63 -29.63 10.83
C ARG A 78 -7.93 -31.10 10.52
N ARG A 79 -6.94 -31.93 10.18
CA ARG A 79 -7.17 -33.36 10.00
C ARG A 79 -7.19 -34.03 11.37
N GLY A 80 -8.39 -34.42 11.83
CA GLY A 80 -8.57 -35.12 13.10
C GLY A 80 -7.59 -36.28 13.26
N SER A 81 -6.92 -36.35 14.41
CA SER A 81 -5.96 -37.41 14.73
C SER A 81 -6.69 -38.57 15.37
N ARG A 82 -6.57 -39.78 14.81
CA ARG A 82 -7.15 -41.00 15.38
C ARG A 82 -6.55 -41.39 16.74
N ASN A 83 -5.39 -40.82 17.10
CA ASN A 83 -4.70 -41.12 18.36
C ASN A 83 -5.12 -40.22 19.53
N VAL A 84 -5.86 -39.14 19.27
CA VAL A 84 -6.32 -38.24 20.33
C VAL A 84 -7.71 -38.69 20.75
N LYS A 85 -7.93 -38.88 22.05
CA LYS A 85 -9.26 -39.15 22.62
C LYS A 85 -9.32 -38.61 24.05
N PRO A 86 -10.49 -38.16 24.53
CA PRO A 86 -10.69 -37.88 25.95
C PRO A 86 -10.41 -39.14 26.78
N ASP A 87 -9.79 -38.96 27.95
CA ASP A 87 -9.52 -40.06 28.88
C ASP A 87 -10.73 -40.24 29.83
N PRO A 88 -11.55 -41.28 29.67
CA PRO A 88 -12.73 -41.50 30.50
C PRO A 88 -12.38 -41.97 31.93
N GLY A 89 -11.15 -42.43 32.18
CA GLY A 89 -10.71 -42.92 33.48
C GLY A 89 -10.21 -41.83 34.42
N ARG A 90 -9.98 -40.62 33.89
CA ARG A 90 -9.46 -39.49 34.66
C ARG A 90 -10.56 -38.86 35.52
N VAL A 91 -10.20 -38.50 36.77
CA VAL A 91 -11.07 -37.68 37.62
C VAL A 91 -11.22 -36.29 37.01
N ARG A 92 -12.47 -35.90 36.73
CA ARG A 92 -12.79 -34.58 36.19
C ARG A 92 -12.60 -33.50 37.25
N GLN A 93 -12.05 -32.38 36.85
CA GLN A 93 -11.92 -31.18 37.65
C GLN A 93 -13.23 -30.39 37.65
N TYR A 94 -13.45 -29.58 38.69
CA TYR A 94 -14.66 -28.77 38.84
C TYR A 94 -14.92 -27.86 37.62
N LEU A 95 -13.86 -27.29 37.04
CA LEU A 95 -13.94 -26.33 35.93
C LEU A 95 -14.29 -26.97 34.57
N GLU A 96 -14.33 -28.29 34.49
CA GLU A 96 -14.74 -29.01 33.28
C GLU A 96 -16.26 -29.06 33.08
N GLY A 97 -17.06 -28.70 34.10
CA GLY A 97 -18.52 -28.59 33.96
C GLY A 97 -18.99 -27.38 33.14
N PHE A 98 -18.07 -26.50 32.80
CA PHE A 98 -18.33 -25.12 32.39
C PHE A 98 -17.84 -24.90 30.95
N ASN A 99 -18.57 -24.13 30.13
CA ASN A 99 -18.08 -23.73 28.80
C ASN A 99 -16.80 -22.92 28.93
N ILE A 100 -15.80 -23.18 28.07
CA ILE A 100 -14.50 -22.49 28.08
C ILE A 100 -14.63 -20.97 27.89
N GLU A 101 -15.65 -20.53 27.15
CA GLU A 101 -15.87 -19.12 26.79
C GLU A 101 -16.27 -18.24 27.97
N GLN A 102 -16.69 -18.84 29.09
CA GLN A 102 -17.01 -18.08 30.30
C GLN A 102 -15.78 -17.74 31.15
N PHE A 103 -14.63 -18.34 30.82
CA PHE A 103 -13.41 -18.10 31.56
C PHE A 103 -12.71 -16.86 31.04
N GLU A 104 -12.37 -15.98 31.96
CA GLU A 104 -11.59 -14.78 31.69
C GLU A 104 -10.31 -14.84 32.49
N MET A 105 -9.16 -14.63 31.83
CA MET A 105 -7.89 -14.52 32.56
C MET A 105 -7.84 -13.18 33.28
N VAL A 106 -7.61 -13.23 34.59
CA VAL A 106 -7.49 -12.04 35.44
C VAL A 106 -6.04 -11.75 35.83
N GLY A 107 -5.13 -12.70 35.66
CA GLY A 107 -3.71 -12.49 35.91
C GLY A 107 -2.92 -13.78 36.03
N THR A 108 -1.66 -13.64 36.44
CA THR A 108 -0.78 -14.75 36.82
C THR A 108 -0.29 -14.58 38.24
N LEU A 109 0.00 -15.70 38.89
CA LEU A 109 0.60 -15.75 40.21
C LEU A 109 1.83 -16.67 40.14
N SER A 110 3.00 -16.13 40.45
CA SER A 110 4.24 -16.89 40.53
C SER A 110 4.78 -16.87 41.96
N ASN A 111 5.12 -18.03 42.49
CA ASN A 111 5.77 -18.17 43.79
C ASN A 111 6.79 -19.31 43.78
N ALA A 112 7.42 -19.61 44.92
CA ALA A 112 8.38 -20.71 45.04
C ALA A 112 7.81 -22.09 44.66
N ALA A 113 6.48 -22.26 44.66
CA ALA A 113 5.80 -23.50 44.30
C ALA A 113 5.38 -23.56 42.82
N GLY A 114 5.65 -22.53 42.01
CA GLY A 114 5.43 -22.52 40.57
C GLY A 114 4.65 -21.32 40.04
N SER A 115 4.40 -21.35 38.73
CA SER A 115 3.61 -20.35 37.99
C SER A 115 2.18 -20.85 37.79
N TYR A 116 1.22 -19.97 38.06
CA TYR A 116 -0.19 -20.25 37.98
C TYR A 116 -0.92 -19.16 37.19
N ALA A 117 -1.94 -19.57 36.44
CA ALA A 117 -2.92 -18.68 35.85
C ALA A 117 -4.08 -18.46 36.82
N LEU A 118 -4.58 -17.24 36.86
CA LEU A 118 -5.80 -16.89 37.56
C LEU A 118 -6.91 -16.71 36.52
N LEU A 119 -7.89 -17.60 36.54
CA LEU A 119 -9.07 -17.54 35.66
C LEU A 119 -10.32 -17.25 36.50
N ARG A 120 -11.10 -16.26 36.09
CA ARG A 120 -12.44 -16.00 36.60
C ARG A 120 -13.46 -16.80 35.80
N GLY A 121 -14.34 -17.53 36.48
CA GLY A 121 -15.43 -18.29 35.89
C GLY A 121 -16.13 -19.13 36.95
N ALA A 122 -17.25 -19.79 36.61
CA ALA A 122 -18.00 -20.64 37.56
C ALA A 122 -18.36 -19.95 38.90
N GLY A 123 -18.50 -18.62 38.89
CA GLY A 123 -18.82 -17.82 40.09
C GLY A 123 -17.63 -17.44 40.97
N GLY A 124 -16.38 -17.73 40.57
CA GLY A 124 -15.19 -17.40 41.38
C GLY A 124 -13.92 -17.17 40.56
N VAL A 125 -12.81 -16.92 41.26
CA VAL A 125 -11.46 -16.91 40.68
C VAL A 125 -10.76 -18.20 41.08
N HIS A 126 -10.23 -18.89 40.09
CA HIS A 126 -9.58 -20.18 40.26
C HIS A 126 -8.12 -20.09 39.83
N ARG A 127 -7.25 -20.76 40.58
CA ARG A 127 -5.82 -20.86 40.29
C ARG A 127 -5.56 -22.17 39.57
N LEU A 128 -5.01 -22.12 38.36
CA LEU A 128 -4.66 -23.29 37.56
C LEU A 128 -3.18 -23.29 37.18
N LYS A 129 -2.60 -24.47 36.99
CA LYS A 129 -1.24 -24.67 36.49
C LYS A 129 -1.24 -25.34 35.12
N VAL A 130 -0.08 -25.38 34.47
CA VAL A 130 0.12 -26.16 33.25
C VAL A 130 -0.23 -27.63 33.52
N GLY A 131 -1.05 -28.21 32.64
CA GLY A 131 -1.57 -29.57 32.76
C GLY A 131 -2.93 -29.70 33.46
N ASP A 132 -3.45 -28.64 34.08
CA ASP A 132 -4.82 -28.65 34.59
C ASP A 132 -5.85 -28.58 33.46
N TYR A 133 -7.08 -28.97 33.78
CA TYR A 133 -8.18 -29.09 32.83
C TYR A 133 -9.31 -28.13 33.17
N LEU A 134 -9.88 -27.52 32.14
CA LEU A 134 -11.04 -26.65 32.21
C LEU A 134 -11.87 -26.78 30.94
N GLY A 135 -13.12 -26.33 30.99
CA GLY A 135 -13.97 -26.43 29.80
C GLY A 135 -14.61 -27.81 29.64
N ARG A 136 -15.77 -27.84 28.98
CA ARG A 136 -16.52 -29.10 28.71
C ARG A 136 -15.82 -30.07 27.77
N ASN A 137 -14.86 -29.59 26.97
CA ASN A 137 -14.21 -30.34 25.90
C ASN A 137 -12.78 -30.77 26.29
N ASP A 138 -12.57 -31.19 27.54
CA ASP A 138 -11.27 -31.63 28.07
C ASP A 138 -10.13 -30.63 27.77
N GLY A 139 -10.40 -29.34 27.96
CA GLY A 139 -9.45 -28.26 27.67
C GLY A 139 -8.25 -28.31 28.61
N ARG A 140 -7.12 -28.79 28.12
CA ARG A 140 -5.86 -28.89 28.89
C ARG A 140 -5.04 -27.61 28.73
N ILE A 141 -4.57 -27.04 29.84
CA ILE A 141 -3.62 -25.92 29.80
C ILE A 141 -2.26 -26.44 29.34
N VAL A 142 -1.76 -25.90 28.23
CA VAL A 142 -0.46 -26.24 27.66
C VAL A 142 0.61 -25.20 27.99
N ALA A 143 0.23 -23.92 28.11
CA ALA A 143 1.14 -22.85 28.47
C ALA A 143 0.42 -21.71 29.22
N ILE A 144 1.17 -21.01 30.05
CA ILE A 144 0.72 -19.83 30.79
C ILE A 144 1.75 -18.73 30.57
N SER A 145 1.31 -17.58 30.04
CA SER A 145 2.13 -16.38 29.90
C SER A 145 1.55 -15.23 30.73
N GLY A 146 2.25 -14.09 30.78
CA GLY A 146 1.75 -12.91 31.50
C GLY A 146 0.49 -12.30 30.88
N SER A 147 0.27 -12.51 29.58
CA SER A 147 -0.81 -11.88 28.81
C SER A 147 -1.88 -12.86 28.32
N GLN A 148 -1.66 -14.17 28.40
CA GLN A 148 -2.62 -15.17 27.95
C GLN A 148 -2.39 -16.55 28.58
N VAL A 149 -3.43 -17.39 28.49
CA VAL A 149 -3.37 -18.83 28.78
C VAL A 149 -3.69 -19.60 27.51
N ASP A 150 -2.83 -20.55 27.15
CA ASP A 150 -3.02 -21.42 25.99
C ASP A 150 -3.58 -22.77 26.44
N VAL A 151 -4.68 -23.17 25.80
CA VAL A 151 -5.48 -24.35 26.10
C VAL A 151 -5.69 -25.16 24.84
N VAL A 152 -5.61 -26.49 24.94
CA VAL A 152 -5.98 -27.40 23.84
C VAL A 152 -7.23 -28.17 24.25
N GLU A 153 -8.32 -27.97 23.51
CA GLU A 153 -9.57 -28.73 23.66
C GLU A 153 -9.56 -29.96 22.75
N ILE A 154 -10.31 -30.99 23.14
CA ILE A 154 -10.55 -32.19 22.33
C ILE A 154 -12.02 -32.18 21.91
N VAL A 155 -12.27 -32.02 20.61
CA VAL A 155 -13.63 -31.96 20.05
C VAL A 155 -13.87 -33.09 19.04
N PRO A 156 -15.09 -33.63 18.95
CA PRO A 156 -15.39 -34.66 17.96
C PRO A 156 -15.42 -34.04 16.54
N ASP A 157 -14.83 -34.73 15.57
CA ASP A 157 -14.77 -34.32 14.15
C ASP A 157 -16.01 -34.75 13.34
N GLY A 158 -17.06 -35.24 14.02
CA GLY A 158 -18.31 -35.72 13.40
C GLY A 158 -18.22 -37.06 12.66
N GLN A 159 -17.02 -37.53 12.31
CA GLN A 159 -16.77 -38.81 11.62
C GLN A 159 -16.24 -39.91 12.56
N GLY A 160 -16.42 -39.76 13.87
CA GLY A 160 -15.94 -40.70 14.90
C GLY A 160 -14.47 -40.53 15.31
N ALA A 161 -13.75 -39.58 14.71
CA ALA A 161 -12.42 -39.14 15.15
C ALA A 161 -12.51 -37.93 16.08
N TRP A 162 -11.40 -37.62 16.76
CA TRP A 162 -11.26 -36.42 17.58
C TRP A 162 -10.24 -35.45 16.97
N LEU A 163 -10.43 -34.18 17.28
CA LEU A 163 -9.62 -33.07 16.81
C LEU A 163 -9.15 -32.24 18.00
N GLU A 164 -7.86 -31.92 18.01
CA GLU A 164 -7.30 -30.94 18.95
C GLU A 164 -7.59 -29.54 18.44
N ARG A 165 -8.25 -28.73 19.26
CA ARG A 165 -8.58 -27.35 18.96
C ARG A 165 -7.80 -26.44 19.91
N PRO A 166 -6.75 -25.75 19.44
CA PRO A 166 -6.07 -24.75 20.25
C PRO A 166 -6.99 -23.54 20.50
N ARG A 167 -6.97 -23.06 21.74
CA ARG A 167 -7.70 -21.88 22.22
C ARG A 167 -6.77 -21.06 23.10
N THR A 168 -6.90 -19.75 23.00
CA THR A 168 -6.15 -18.81 23.83
C THR A 168 -7.14 -17.97 24.62
N ILE A 169 -6.92 -17.85 25.92
CA ILE A 169 -7.69 -16.98 26.82
C ILE A 169 -6.80 -15.78 27.15
N PRO A 170 -7.03 -14.60 26.54
CA PRO A 170 -6.22 -13.43 26.79
C PRO A 170 -6.52 -12.84 28.17
N LEU A 171 -5.52 -12.14 28.73
CA LEU A 171 -5.68 -11.31 29.91
C LEU A 171 -6.74 -10.25 29.65
N LYS A 172 -7.69 -10.12 30.57
CA LYS A 172 -8.72 -9.08 30.48
C LYS A 172 -8.08 -7.70 30.62
N GLU A 173 -8.03 -6.95 29.53
CA GLU A 173 -7.67 -5.53 29.55
C GLU A 173 -8.85 -4.71 30.09
N HIS A 174 -8.55 -3.66 30.85
CA HIS A 174 -9.56 -2.72 31.33
C HIS A 174 -10.07 -1.88 30.14
N SER A 175 -11.37 -1.93 29.86
CA SER A 175 -12.06 -0.95 29.02
C SER A 175 -12.55 0.24 29.84
#